data_AF-A0A6J6FA24-F1
#
_entry.id   AF-A0A6J6FA24-F1
#
_cell.length_a   1.000
_cell.length_b   1.000
_cell.length_c   1.000
_cell.angle_alpha   90.00
_cell.angle_beta   90.00
_cell.angle_gamma   90.00
#
_symmetry.space_group_name_H-M   'P 1'
#
loop_
_entity.id
_entity.type
_entity.pdbx_description
1 polymer ?
#
loop_
_entity_poly.entity_id
_entity_poly.type
_entity_poly.pdbx_seq_one_letter_code
_entity_poly.pdbx_strand_id
1 'polypeptide(L)'
;MIRRWGLATIAVSACFLVAGCSPEPANVVAVPTQTPSQTPTAEATTPSESNVDLDKEFRKIVDASCDKASDVGVTETLVGQDRRLVWVPESEAYNDFTAAAVNDTEGIAPIWSSEVFAVCIDAINFSMLEEGGSTYAITVSGDLAAGTLHSEYTLENYGTFITDYVIVDGLIIGVTSETPASTTVKTIRYGMPSMRDIEHFREAIDEFLASE
;
A
#
# COMPACT_ATOMS: atom_id res chain seq x y z
N MET A 1 -10.57 -52.03 2.17
CA MET A 1 -11.70 -51.26 2.74
C MET A 1 -12.06 -50.17 1.74
N ILE A 2 -13.27 -50.24 1.18
CA ILE A 2 -13.76 -49.36 0.10
C ILE A 2 -14.56 -48.23 0.76
N ARG A 3 -14.22 -46.96 0.49
CA ARG A 3 -15.10 -45.82 0.80
C ARG A 3 -15.45 -45.07 -0.48
N ARG A 4 -16.76 -45.02 -0.71
CA ARG A 4 -17.48 -44.62 -1.92
C ARG A 4 -17.41 -43.11 -2.12
N TRP A 5 -17.30 -42.74 -3.40
CA TRP A 5 -17.54 -41.40 -3.92
C TRP A 5 -19.05 -41.17 -4.07
N GLY A 6 -19.51 -39.95 -3.81
CA GLY A 6 -20.87 -39.49 -4.10
C GLY A 6 -20.82 -38.20 -4.89
N LEU A 7 -21.06 -38.28 -6.20
CA LEU A 7 -21.44 -37.16 -7.05
C LEU A 7 -22.94 -36.86 -6.85
N ALA A 8 -23.31 -35.58 -6.81
CA ALA A 8 -24.67 -35.14 -7.08
C ALA A 8 -24.65 -33.84 -7.90
N THR A 9 -25.10 -33.97 -9.14
CA THR A 9 -25.28 -32.95 -10.17
C THR A 9 -26.59 -32.19 -9.95
N ILE A 10 -26.62 -30.87 -10.14
CA ILE A 10 -27.85 -30.14 -10.48
C ILE A 10 -27.53 -29.18 -11.62
N ALA A 11 -28.25 -29.34 -12.74
CA ALA A 11 -28.27 -28.46 -13.90
C ALA A 11 -29.72 -28.01 -14.14
N VAL A 12 -29.94 -26.70 -14.31
CA VAL A 12 -31.13 -26.07 -14.94
C VAL A 12 -30.64 -24.71 -15.48
N SER A 13 -30.40 -24.50 -16.78
CA SER A 13 -31.31 -24.32 -17.93
C SER A 13 -31.92 -22.89 -18.06
N ALA A 14 -31.26 -22.10 -18.93
CA ALA A 14 -31.71 -21.17 -19.98
C ALA A 14 -33.08 -20.42 -19.89
N CYS A 15 -33.09 -19.11 -20.23
CA CYS A 15 -33.55 -18.56 -21.53
C CYS A 15 -34.00 -17.07 -21.52
N PHE A 16 -33.75 -16.40 -22.68
CA PHE A 16 -34.53 -15.34 -23.37
C PHE A 16 -34.75 -13.95 -22.70
N LEU A 17 -34.88 -12.79 -23.38
CA LEU A 17 -34.51 -12.17 -24.67
C LEU A 17 -35.20 -10.76 -24.66
N VAL A 18 -34.62 -9.77 -25.37
CA VAL A 18 -35.29 -8.71 -26.20
C VAL A 18 -35.75 -7.35 -25.62
N ALA A 19 -35.34 -6.31 -26.38
CA ALA A 19 -35.90 -4.95 -26.69
C ALA A 19 -36.01 -3.92 -25.56
N GLY A 20 -35.90 -2.60 -25.77
CA GLY A 20 -36.00 -1.69 -26.93
C GLY A 20 -36.62 -0.38 -26.36
N CYS A 21 -36.16 0.84 -26.63
CA CYS A 21 -36.50 1.68 -27.78
C CYS A 21 -35.83 3.07 -27.64
N SER A 22 -35.37 3.62 -28.76
CA SER A 22 -35.28 5.07 -29.01
C SER A 22 -36.59 5.50 -29.69
N PRO A 23 -37.11 6.74 -29.48
CA PRO A 23 -36.93 7.78 -30.50
C PRO A 23 -36.80 9.23 -29.98
N GLU A 24 -35.84 9.97 -30.56
CA GLU A 24 -35.86 11.27 -31.28
C GLU A 24 -36.96 12.37 -31.07
N PRO A 25 -36.81 13.60 -31.64
CA PRO A 25 -36.50 14.82 -30.91
C PRO A 25 -37.68 15.82 -30.85
N ALA A 26 -37.75 16.61 -29.77
CA ALA A 26 -38.70 17.73 -29.69
C ALA A 26 -38.05 19.03 -30.17
N ASN A 27 -38.50 19.43 -31.35
CA ASN A 27 -38.30 20.70 -32.02
C ASN A 27 -38.87 21.86 -31.17
N VAL A 28 -38.03 22.83 -30.75
CA VAL A 28 -38.49 24.06 -30.09
C VAL A 28 -37.94 25.28 -30.82
N VAL A 29 -38.83 25.82 -31.64
CA VAL A 29 -39.12 27.24 -31.92
C VAL A 29 -38.08 28.25 -31.42
N ALA A 30 -37.45 28.93 -32.38
CA ALA A 30 -36.66 30.14 -32.15
C ALA A 30 -37.53 31.32 -31.70
N VAL A 31 -37.09 31.99 -30.63
CA VAL A 31 -37.55 33.33 -30.22
C VAL A 31 -36.31 34.22 -30.08
N PRO A 32 -36.21 35.38 -30.77
CA PRO A 32 -35.02 36.22 -30.68
C PRO A 32 -35.25 37.30 -29.64
N THR A 33 -34.47 37.35 -28.55
CA THR A 33 -34.26 38.62 -27.84
C THR A 33 -33.04 38.63 -26.93
N GLN A 34 -32.27 39.72 -27.10
CA GLN A 34 -31.32 40.38 -26.17
C GLN A 34 -29.90 39.84 -26.10
N THR A 35 -29.01 40.61 -26.74
CA THR A 35 -27.56 40.67 -26.50
C THR A 35 -27.27 41.15 -25.08
N PRO A 36 -26.53 40.38 -24.25
CA PRO A 36 -25.87 40.92 -23.08
C PRO A 36 -24.49 41.46 -23.46
N SER A 37 -24.18 42.63 -22.89
CA SER A 37 -22.87 43.28 -22.94
C SER A 37 -21.77 42.34 -22.42
N GLN A 38 -20.71 42.13 -23.21
CA GLN A 38 -19.55 41.35 -22.79
C GLN A 38 -18.79 42.11 -21.71
N THR A 39 -18.91 41.64 -20.47
CA THR A 39 -17.92 41.91 -19.42
C THR A 39 -16.75 40.98 -19.68
N PRO A 40 -15.48 41.44 -19.67
CA PRO A 40 -14.36 40.52 -19.76
C PRO A 40 -14.31 39.72 -18.46
N THR A 41 -14.88 38.52 -18.49
CA THR A 41 -14.62 37.50 -17.47
C THR A 41 -13.15 37.17 -17.59
N ALA A 42 -12.38 37.55 -16.56
CA ALA A 42 -11.00 37.14 -16.41
C ALA A 42 -10.92 35.63 -16.62
N GLU A 43 -10.08 35.20 -17.56
CA GLU A 43 -9.67 33.80 -17.65
C GLU A 43 -9.18 33.39 -16.27
N ALA A 44 -9.94 32.49 -15.63
CA ALA A 44 -9.42 31.71 -14.54
C ALA A 44 -8.22 30.97 -15.11
N THR A 45 -7.02 31.44 -14.76
CA THR A 45 -5.79 30.72 -15.03
C THR A 45 -5.91 29.44 -14.20
N THR A 46 -6.35 28.36 -14.83
CA THR A 46 -6.21 27.00 -14.29
C THR A 46 -4.75 26.91 -13.86
N PRO A 47 -4.43 26.60 -12.60
CA PRO A 47 -3.05 26.31 -12.23
C PRO A 47 -2.58 25.24 -13.19
N SER A 48 -1.51 25.53 -13.93
CA SER A 48 -0.80 24.53 -14.72
C SER A 48 -0.47 23.40 -13.75
N GLU A 49 -1.21 22.28 -13.81
CA GLU A 49 -0.80 21.03 -13.19
C GLU A 49 0.62 20.78 -13.68
N SER A 50 1.59 20.90 -12.78
CA SER A 50 2.87 20.29 -13.00
C SER A 50 2.57 18.83 -13.29
N ASN A 51 2.89 18.35 -14.48
CA ASN A 51 2.87 16.93 -14.82
C ASN A 51 3.94 16.25 -13.94
N VAL A 52 3.60 15.97 -12.68
CA VAL A 52 4.45 15.22 -11.76
C VAL A 52 4.38 13.77 -12.21
N ASP A 53 5.55 13.20 -12.49
CA ASP A 53 5.69 11.78 -12.74
C ASP A 53 5.58 11.04 -11.39
N LEU A 54 4.36 10.61 -11.06
CA LEU A 54 4.05 10.00 -9.77
C LEU A 54 4.81 8.69 -9.55
N ASP A 55 5.06 7.90 -10.59
CA ASP A 55 5.83 6.66 -10.47
C ASP A 55 7.27 6.96 -10.02
N LYS A 56 7.88 7.99 -10.62
CA LYS A 56 9.23 8.43 -10.25
C LYS A 56 9.29 9.04 -8.85
N GLU A 57 8.32 9.86 -8.47
CA GLU A 57 8.30 10.43 -7.11
C GLU A 57 8.01 9.36 -6.06
N PHE A 58 7.12 8.41 -6.35
CA PHE A 58 6.84 7.28 -5.47
C PHE A 58 8.10 6.44 -5.24
N ARG A 59 8.86 6.12 -6.30
CA ARG A 59 10.14 5.40 -6.15
C ARG A 59 11.08 6.10 -5.17
N LYS A 60 11.25 7.43 -5.29
CA LYS A 60 12.09 8.19 -4.36
C LYS A 60 11.58 8.12 -2.93
N ILE A 61 10.25 8.17 -2.74
CA ILE A 61 9.63 8.14 -1.41
C ILE A 61 9.83 6.77 -0.75
N VAL A 62 9.62 5.67 -1.47
CA VAL A 62 9.82 4.32 -0.91
C VAL A 62 11.30 4.07 -0.63
N ASP A 63 12.21 4.49 -1.52
CA ASP A 63 13.66 4.36 -1.31
C ASP A 63 14.09 5.17 -0.07
N ALA A 64 13.70 6.45 0.02
CA ALA A 64 14.03 7.30 1.15
C ALA A 64 13.43 6.80 2.47
N SER A 65 12.22 6.24 2.41
CA SER A 65 11.54 5.64 3.56
C SER A 65 12.28 4.41 4.07
N CYS A 66 12.72 3.54 3.16
CA CYS A 66 13.46 2.33 3.50
C CYS A 66 14.86 2.64 4.03
N ASP A 67 15.60 3.51 3.34
CA ASP A 67 16.92 3.98 3.77
C ASP A 67 16.84 4.60 5.16
N LYS A 68 15.83 5.46 5.40
CA LYS A 68 15.63 6.07 6.71
C LYS A 68 15.36 5.03 7.80
N ALA A 69 14.54 4.02 7.52
CA ALA A 69 14.26 2.95 8.46
C ALA A 69 15.51 2.14 8.80
N SER A 70 16.34 1.82 7.80
CA SER A 70 17.61 1.12 8.00
C SER A 70 18.60 1.94 8.83
N ASP A 71 18.71 3.24 8.53
CA ASP A 71 19.69 4.13 9.16
C ASP A 71 19.38 4.43 10.64
N VAL A 72 18.12 4.70 10.96
CA VAL A 72 17.74 5.20 12.30
C VAL A 72 16.80 4.28 13.06
N GLY A 73 16.37 3.17 12.46
CA GLY A 73 15.35 2.28 12.99
C GLY A 73 13.93 2.73 12.64
N VAL A 74 12.98 1.81 12.82
CA VAL A 74 11.56 2.07 12.60
C VAL A 74 10.69 1.19 13.50
N THR A 75 9.51 1.69 13.85
CA THR A 75 8.43 0.91 14.44
C THR A 75 7.17 1.02 13.58
N GLU A 76 6.65 -0.11 13.09
CA GLU A 76 5.36 -0.20 12.41
C GLU A 76 4.32 -0.82 13.32
N THR A 77 3.33 -0.04 13.74
CA THR A 77 2.26 -0.53 14.63
C THR A 77 1.05 -0.91 13.81
N LEU A 78 0.55 -2.14 13.99
CA LEU A 78 -0.67 -2.60 13.33
C LEU A 78 -1.88 -2.04 14.08
N VAL A 79 -2.66 -1.17 13.44
CA VAL A 79 -3.80 -0.51 14.08
C VAL A 79 -4.89 -1.53 14.38
N GLY A 80 -5.41 -1.48 15.62
CA GLY A 80 -6.43 -2.42 16.10
C GLY A 80 -5.88 -3.78 16.52
N GLN A 81 -4.56 -3.96 16.52
CA GLN A 81 -3.89 -5.15 17.04
C GLN A 81 -2.85 -4.74 18.07
N ASP A 82 -2.66 -5.57 19.09
CA ASP A 82 -1.50 -5.48 19.96
C ASP A 82 -0.30 -6.17 19.27
N ARG A 83 0.18 -5.56 18.19
CA ARG A 83 1.32 -6.06 17.44
C ARG A 83 2.04 -4.93 16.73
N ARG A 84 3.36 -5.00 16.75
CA ARG A 84 4.23 -4.08 16.01
C ARG A 84 5.46 -4.80 15.49
N LEU A 85 5.99 -4.26 14.40
CA LEU A 85 7.27 -4.65 13.82
C LEU A 85 8.30 -3.62 14.26
N VAL A 86 9.41 -4.08 14.78
CA VAL A 86 10.49 -3.22 15.28
C VAL A 86 11.75 -3.54 14.51
N TRP A 87 12.44 -2.50 14.06
CA TRP A 87 13.73 -2.58 13.38
C TRP A 87 14.67 -1.59 14.05
N VAL A 88 15.80 -2.09 14.52
CA VAL A 88 16.90 -1.31 15.07
C VAL A 88 18.00 -1.11 14.02
N PRO A 89 18.74 0.02 14.05
CA PRO A 89 19.93 0.18 13.21
C PRO A 89 20.92 -0.96 13.39
N GLU A 90 21.74 -1.23 12.38
CA GLU A 90 22.76 -2.29 12.44
C GLU A 90 23.73 -2.14 13.63
N SER A 91 24.05 -0.90 14.03
CA SER A 91 24.88 -0.63 15.21
C SER A 91 24.26 -1.08 16.54
N GLU A 92 22.96 -1.33 16.56
CA GLU A 92 22.17 -1.77 17.72
C GLU A 92 21.68 -3.22 17.56
N ALA A 93 22.18 -3.94 16.55
CA ALA A 93 21.84 -5.34 16.32
C ALA A 93 22.12 -6.22 17.55
N TYR A 94 21.32 -7.28 17.72
CA TYR A 94 21.45 -8.23 18.82
C TYR A 94 21.51 -9.65 18.27
N ASN A 95 22.61 -10.36 18.55
CA ASN A 95 22.89 -11.69 18.00
C ASN A 95 22.70 -11.78 16.47
N ASP A 96 23.22 -10.78 15.73
CA ASP A 96 23.12 -10.63 14.27
C ASP A 96 21.70 -10.35 13.73
N PHE A 97 20.70 -10.18 14.60
CA PHE A 97 19.37 -9.74 14.22
C PHE A 97 19.21 -8.23 14.35
N THR A 98 18.44 -7.64 13.45
CA THR A 98 18.09 -6.21 13.46
C THR A 98 16.60 -5.96 13.60
N ALA A 99 15.75 -6.98 13.49
CA ALA A 99 14.31 -6.80 13.54
C ALA A 99 13.56 -7.95 14.23
N ALA A 100 12.41 -7.63 14.82
CA ALA A 100 11.47 -8.60 15.38
C ALA A 100 10.02 -8.10 15.30
N ALA A 101 9.08 -9.03 15.39
CA ALA A 101 7.71 -8.73 15.75
C ALA A 101 7.57 -8.80 17.28
N VAL A 102 6.86 -7.85 17.86
CA VAL A 102 6.62 -7.75 19.31
C VAL A 102 5.16 -7.34 19.58
N ASN A 103 4.70 -7.53 20.81
CA ASN A 103 3.45 -6.97 21.33
C ASN A 103 3.69 -6.23 22.65
N ASP A 104 2.65 -5.80 23.36
CA ASP A 104 2.80 -5.12 24.64
C ASP A 104 3.36 -6.03 25.74
N THR A 105 3.19 -7.34 25.65
CA THR A 105 3.55 -8.27 26.73
C THR A 105 4.87 -9.01 26.53
N GLU A 106 5.30 -9.22 25.29
CA GLU A 106 6.41 -10.11 24.94
C GLU A 106 6.98 -9.83 23.53
N GLY A 107 8.16 -10.40 23.30
CA GLY A 107 8.67 -10.66 21.96
C GLY A 107 7.89 -11.78 21.27
N ILE A 108 7.69 -11.70 19.95
CA ILE A 108 6.93 -12.72 19.20
C ILE A 108 7.86 -13.58 18.35
N ALA A 109 8.65 -12.97 17.47
CA ALA A 109 9.55 -13.69 16.57
C ALA A 109 10.57 -12.75 15.93
N PRO A 110 11.81 -13.21 15.65
CA PRO A 110 12.75 -12.46 14.81
C PRO A 110 12.19 -12.28 13.40
N ILE A 111 12.57 -11.17 12.76
CA ILE A 111 12.26 -10.87 11.36
C ILE A 111 13.55 -10.97 10.54
N TRP A 112 13.50 -11.76 9.47
CA TRP A 112 14.68 -12.11 8.65
C TRP A 112 14.84 -11.25 7.40
N SER A 113 13.80 -10.51 7.01
CA SER A 113 13.80 -9.70 5.79
C SER A 113 13.09 -8.38 6.04
N SER A 114 13.68 -7.30 5.53
CA SER A 114 13.11 -5.95 5.54
C SER A 114 11.86 -5.83 4.66
N GLU A 115 11.60 -6.79 3.76
CA GLU A 115 10.37 -6.86 2.94
C GLU A 115 9.08 -6.93 3.78
N VAL A 116 9.16 -7.34 5.05
CA VAL A 116 8.01 -7.39 5.96
C VAL A 116 7.56 -5.98 6.39
N PHE A 117 8.45 -4.99 6.29
CA PHE A 117 8.18 -3.59 6.62
C PHE A 117 7.52 -2.89 5.42
N ALA A 118 6.38 -2.26 5.66
CA ALA A 118 5.64 -1.53 4.65
C ALA A 118 6.45 -0.35 4.09
N VAL A 119 7.36 0.23 4.88
CA VAL A 119 8.28 1.29 4.40
C VAL A 119 9.34 0.80 3.41
N CYS A 120 9.54 -0.51 3.26
CA CYS A 120 10.63 -1.09 2.45
C CYS A 120 10.17 -2.00 1.31
N ILE A 121 9.00 -2.64 1.44
CA ILE A 121 8.58 -3.70 0.52
C ILE A 121 8.63 -3.27 -0.95
N ASP A 122 8.15 -2.07 -1.29
CA ASP A 122 8.15 -1.59 -2.68
C ASP A 122 9.54 -1.22 -3.19
N ALA A 123 10.36 -0.56 -2.36
CA ALA A 123 11.76 -0.26 -2.70
C ALA A 123 12.53 -1.54 -3.05
N ILE A 124 12.32 -2.60 -2.27
CA ILE A 124 12.94 -3.91 -2.49
C ILE A 124 12.39 -4.56 -3.77
N ASN A 125 11.07 -4.57 -3.97
CA ASN A 125 10.46 -5.12 -5.19
C ASN A 125 10.97 -4.43 -6.45
N PHE A 126 11.13 -3.11 -6.41
CA PHE A 126 11.76 -2.37 -7.50
C PHE A 126 13.19 -2.85 -7.75
N SER A 127 14.03 -2.91 -6.72
CA SER A 127 15.43 -3.34 -6.82
C SER A 127 15.53 -4.77 -7.38
N MET A 128 14.73 -5.71 -6.86
CA MET A 128 14.74 -7.11 -7.28
C MET A 128 14.36 -7.28 -8.76
N LEU A 129 13.33 -6.56 -9.22
CA LEU A 129 12.92 -6.66 -10.62
C LEU A 129 13.92 -6.00 -11.56
N GLU A 130 14.53 -4.88 -11.16
CA GLU A 130 15.61 -4.24 -11.91
C GLU A 130 16.82 -5.17 -12.05
N GLU A 131 17.24 -5.84 -10.97
CA GLU A 131 18.29 -6.86 -10.99
C GLU A 131 17.95 -8.05 -11.91
N GLY A 132 16.67 -8.43 -11.95
CA GLY A 132 16.14 -9.44 -12.86
C GLY A 132 16.00 -8.99 -14.32
N GLY A 133 16.31 -7.73 -14.65
CA GLY A 133 16.15 -7.17 -15.99
C GLY A 133 14.69 -6.92 -16.37
N SER A 134 13.81 -6.76 -15.39
CA SER A 134 12.39 -6.48 -15.54
C SER A 134 12.01 -5.15 -14.87
N THR A 135 10.74 -4.80 -14.94
CA THR A 135 10.18 -3.59 -14.31
C THR A 135 9.07 -3.98 -13.35
N TYR A 136 9.02 -3.33 -12.19
CA TYR A 136 7.89 -3.51 -11.29
C TYR A 136 6.63 -2.90 -11.88
N ALA A 137 5.71 -3.75 -12.32
CA ALA A 137 4.44 -3.36 -12.93
C ALA A 137 3.44 -2.93 -11.85
N ILE A 138 3.69 -1.76 -11.27
CA ILE A 138 2.85 -1.09 -10.28
C ILE A 138 2.27 0.17 -10.90
N THR A 139 1.00 0.47 -10.60
CA THR A 139 0.36 1.73 -10.99
C THR A 139 0.31 2.64 -9.79
N VAL A 140 0.81 3.87 -9.91
CA VAL A 140 0.74 4.87 -8.84
C VAL A 140 -0.23 5.99 -9.21
N SER A 141 -1.06 6.39 -8.26
CA SER A 141 -1.96 7.54 -8.37
C SER A 141 -2.06 8.29 -7.04
N GLY A 142 -2.71 9.46 -7.01
CA GLY A 142 -2.96 10.21 -5.78
C GLY A 142 -2.70 11.71 -5.92
N ASP A 143 -2.55 12.36 -4.77
CA ASP A 143 -2.23 13.78 -4.63
C ASP A 143 -0.98 13.93 -3.74
N LEU A 144 0.17 14.06 -4.39
CA LEU A 144 1.44 14.22 -3.71
C LEU A 144 1.50 15.51 -2.86
N ALA A 145 0.81 16.57 -3.27
CA ALA A 145 0.77 17.83 -2.50
C ALA A 145 -0.07 17.69 -1.24
N ALA A 146 -1.12 16.87 -1.27
CA ALA A 146 -1.89 16.49 -0.08
C ALA A 146 -1.20 15.41 0.77
N GLY A 147 -0.08 14.84 0.30
CA GLY A 147 0.65 13.77 1.00
C GLY A 147 -0.07 12.43 0.94
N THR A 148 -0.85 12.18 -0.12
CA THR A 148 -1.57 10.91 -0.28
C THR A 148 -1.20 10.27 -1.61
N LEU A 149 -0.67 9.05 -1.56
CA LEU A 149 -0.43 8.23 -2.75
C LEU A 149 -1.15 6.90 -2.61
N HIS A 150 -1.37 6.27 -3.74
CA HIS A 150 -2.04 4.99 -3.90
C HIS A 150 -1.24 4.16 -4.89
N SER A 151 -0.99 2.90 -4.56
CA SER A 151 -0.35 1.96 -5.47
C SER A 151 -1.20 0.71 -5.67
N GLU A 152 -1.26 0.23 -6.91
CA GLU A 152 -1.96 -0.99 -7.27
C GLU A 152 -1.06 -1.90 -8.12
N TYR A 153 -1.01 -3.19 -7.77
CA TYR A 153 -0.44 -4.23 -8.63
C TYR A 153 -1.27 -5.51 -8.55
N THR A 154 -1.26 -6.30 -9.62
CA THR A 154 -2.01 -7.56 -9.69
C THR A 154 -1.08 -8.73 -9.96
N LEU A 155 -1.22 -9.78 -9.16
CA LEU A 155 -0.54 -11.06 -9.35
C LEU A 155 -1.55 -12.10 -9.83
N GLU A 156 -1.25 -12.79 -10.93
CA GLU A 156 -2.17 -13.70 -11.64
C GLU A 156 -2.90 -14.69 -10.71
N ASN A 157 -2.21 -15.24 -9.71
CA ASN A 157 -2.76 -16.24 -8.79
C ASN A 157 -3.07 -15.73 -7.38
N TYR A 158 -2.75 -14.46 -7.08
CA TYR A 158 -2.91 -13.90 -5.73
C TYR A 158 -3.84 -12.68 -5.69
N GLY A 159 -4.30 -12.22 -6.86
CA GLY A 159 -5.23 -11.11 -6.99
C GLY A 159 -4.56 -9.74 -6.95
N THR A 160 -5.37 -8.72 -6.72
CA THR A 160 -4.96 -7.32 -6.70
C THR A 160 -4.58 -6.89 -5.30
N PHE A 161 -3.43 -6.24 -5.20
CA PHE A 161 -2.89 -5.64 -4.00
C PHE A 161 -3.00 -4.13 -4.16
N ILE A 162 -3.64 -3.51 -3.18
CA ILE A 162 -3.88 -2.08 -3.15
C ILE A 162 -3.24 -1.54 -1.88
N THR A 163 -2.50 -0.44 -1.99
CA THR A 163 -1.91 0.22 -0.84
C THR A 163 -2.11 1.72 -0.92
N ASP A 164 -2.74 2.28 0.11
CA ASP A 164 -2.82 3.73 0.33
C ASP A 164 -1.72 4.16 1.30
N TYR A 165 -1.02 5.24 0.95
CA TYR A 165 0.08 5.81 1.71
C TYR A 165 -0.28 7.20 2.21
N VAL A 166 0.11 7.47 3.46
CA VAL A 166 0.18 8.82 4.02
C VAL A 166 1.66 9.23 4.07
N ILE A 167 1.97 10.35 3.42
CA ILE A 167 3.34 10.83 3.23
C ILE A 167 3.50 12.18 3.91
N VAL A 168 4.53 12.30 4.73
CA VAL A 168 4.92 13.55 5.40
C VAL A 168 6.42 13.73 5.22
N ASP A 169 6.82 14.92 4.77
CA ASP A 169 8.22 15.28 4.53
C ASP A 169 8.97 14.27 3.61
N GLY A 170 8.26 13.73 2.63
CA GLY A 170 8.80 12.75 1.67
C GLY A 170 8.98 11.33 2.22
N LEU A 171 8.46 11.04 3.41
CA LEU A 171 8.52 9.73 4.06
C LEU A 171 7.12 9.17 4.31
N ILE A 172 7.00 7.84 4.25
CA ILE A 172 5.75 7.14 4.55
C ILE A 172 5.54 7.10 6.07
N ILE A 173 4.42 7.66 6.55
CA ILE A 173 4.06 7.66 7.99
C ILE A 173 2.84 6.78 8.30
N GLY A 174 2.12 6.32 7.27
CA GLY A 174 0.95 5.48 7.43
C GLY A 174 0.66 4.71 6.16
N VAL A 175 0.16 3.49 6.32
CA VAL A 175 -0.16 2.59 5.22
C VAL A 175 -1.46 1.87 5.50
N THR A 176 -2.35 1.81 4.51
CA THR A 176 -3.49 0.88 4.49
C THR A 176 -3.28 -0.06 3.31
N SER A 177 -3.05 -1.33 3.57
CA SER A 177 -2.88 -2.36 2.55
C SER A 177 -4.11 -3.25 2.48
N GLU A 178 -4.70 -3.36 1.31
CA GLU A 178 -5.81 -4.24 0.99
C GLU A 178 -5.33 -5.37 0.08
N THR A 179 -5.66 -6.58 0.48
CA THR A 179 -5.46 -7.81 -0.28
C THR A 179 -6.80 -8.52 -0.41
N PRO A 180 -6.94 -9.52 -1.29
CA PRO A 180 -8.18 -10.30 -1.36
C PRO A 180 -8.54 -11.02 -0.05
N ALA A 181 -7.58 -11.22 0.85
CA ALA A 181 -7.77 -11.94 2.11
C ALA A 181 -7.99 -11.02 3.33
N SER A 182 -7.45 -9.80 3.32
CA SER A 182 -7.45 -8.92 4.48
C SER A 182 -7.12 -7.47 4.14
N THR A 183 -7.56 -6.56 5.01
CA THR A 183 -7.09 -5.18 5.09
C THR A 183 -6.23 -5.02 6.34
N THR A 184 -5.06 -4.40 6.19
CA THR A 184 -4.15 -4.09 7.31
C THR A 184 -3.85 -2.60 7.31
N VAL A 185 -3.96 -1.96 8.46
CA VAL A 185 -3.61 -0.55 8.65
C VAL A 185 -2.39 -0.48 9.56
N LYS A 186 -1.37 0.28 9.16
CA LYS A 186 -0.14 0.49 9.92
C LYS A 186 0.13 1.98 10.13
N THR A 187 0.58 2.34 11.32
CA THR A 187 1.20 3.65 11.60
C THR A 187 2.71 3.46 11.76
N ILE A 188 3.49 4.35 11.17
CA ILE A 188 4.94 4.25 11.09
C ILE A 188 5.59 5.35 11.92
N ARG A 189 6.59 4.98 12.71
CA ARG A 189 7.43 5.92 13.45
C ARG A 189 8.90 5.60 13.19
N TYR A 190 9.61 6.53 12.57
CA TYR A 190 11.05 6.45 12.37
C TYR A 190 11.83 6.78 13.64
N GLY A 191 13.05 6.26 13.70
CA GLY A 191 13.95 6.39 14.82
C GLY A 191 13.93 5.15 15.71
N MET A 192 14.78 5.19 16.74
CA MET A 192 14.97 4.05 17.62
C MET A 192 13.61 3.57 18.20
N PRO A 193 13.33 2.25 18.21
CA PRO A 193 12.22 1.68 18.95
C PRO A 193 12.25 2.07 20.42
N SER A 194 11.11 1.99 21.11
CA SER A 194 11.06 2.32 22.53
C SER A 194 11.92 1.33 23.35
N MET A 195 12.35 1.71 24.56
CA MET A 195 13.12 0.80 25.42
C MET A 195 12.40 -0.52 25.67
N ARG A 196 11.08 -0.48 25.89
CA ARG A 196 10.23 -1.67 26.04
C ARG A 196 10.23 -2.54 24.78
N ASP A 197 10.18 -1.90 23.62
CA ASP A 197 10.22 -2.62 22.34
C ASP A 197 11.58 -3.27 22.08
N ILE A 198 12.66 -2.61 22.50
CA ILE A 198 14.01 -3.16 22.43
C ILE A 198 14.16 -4.36 23.37
N GLU A 199 13.56 -4.30 24.56
CA GLU A 199 13.50 -5.43 25.49
C GLU A 199 12.77 -6.62 24.85
N HIS A 200 11.56 -6.42 24.32
CA HIS A 200 10.80 -7.48 23.65
C HIS A 200 11.46 -7.98 22.36
N PHE A 201 12.16 -7.12 21.63
CA PHE A 201 12.99 -7.50 20.49
C PHE A 201 14.07 -8.51 20.89
N ARG A 202 14.79 -8.22 22.00
CA ARG A 202 15.81 -9.13 22.53
C ARG A 202 15.21 -10.42 23.05
N GLU A 203 14.08 -10.35 23.75
CA GLU A 203 13.34 -11.54 24.22
C GLU A 203 12.96 -12.46 23.04
N ALA A 204 12.42 -11.92 21.95
CA ALA A 204 12.05 -12.70 20.76
C ALA A 204 13.25 -13.46 20.17
N ILE A 205 14.43 -12.83 20.18
CA ILE A 205 15.67 -13.43 19.67
C ILE A 205 16.20 -14.49 20.63
N ASP A 206 16.23 -14.20 21.93
CA ASP A 206 16.71 -15.14 22.94
C ASP A 206 15.82 -16.40 22.96
N GLU A 207 14.50 -16.24 22.85
CA GLU A 207 13.56 -17.38 22.77
C GLU A 207 13.79 -18.21 21.51
N PHE A 208 13.94 -17.55 20.36
CA PHE A 208 14.25 -18.23 19.10
C PHE A 208 15.55 -19.04 19.22
N LEU A 209 16.64 -18.43 19.67
CA LEU A 209 17.95 -19.07 19.81
C LEU A 209 17.97 -20.20 20.85
N ALA A 210 17.11 -20.13 21.88
CA ALA A 210 16.96 -21.21 22.86
C ALA A 210 16.16 -22.40 22.32
N SER A 211 15.43 -22.23 21.22
CA SER A 211 14.58 -23.26 20.60
C SER A 211 15.26 -24.06 19.48
N GLU A 212 16.43 -23.62 19.02
CA GLU A 212 17.28 -24.27 18.02
C GLU A 212 18.23 -25.31 18.65
#